data_AF-A0A4Q3XSB1-F1
#
_entry.id   AF-A0A4Q3XSB1-F1
#
_cell.length_a   1.000
_cell.length_b   1.000
_cell.length_c   1.000
_cell.angle_alpha   90.00
_cell.angle_beta   90.00
_cell.angle_gamma   90.00
#
_symmetry.space_group_name_H-M   'P 1'
#
loop_
_entity.id
_entity.type
_entity.pdbx_description
1 polymer ?
#
loop_
_entity_poly.entity_id
_entity_poly.type
_entity_poly.pdbx_seq_one_letter_code
_entity_poly.pdbx_strand_id
1 'polypeptide(L)'
;MSGNDPVGAYYFSLGINSVVKQVQRLRRGLERYPDILTSHLPAGVGKKVVHCVVNSLPYAVIGGIDGIYFTDESSLMRFFAQSEIGERKFHQSEGIGEIDVRTAVAFLWDGSSPSPEDLLRQFEQPIQAIIAVAHTSLNPTTLPIEEGRACGVFYFTPQDVTPTSIREATRQAGFRSGLDPQQ
;
A
#
# COMPACT_ATOMS: atom_id res chain seq x y z
N MET A 1 -5.19 3.90 11.37
CA MET A 1 -5.64 2.95 12.42
C MET A 1 -6.28 3.76 13.54
N SER A 2 -7.40 3.30 14.09
CA SER A 2 -8.33 4.10 14.92
C SER A 2 -7.83 4.48 16.33
N GLY A 3 -6.54 4.37 16.63
CA GLY A 3 -5.99 4.83 17.92
C GLY A 3 -6.63 4.18 19.15
N ASN A 4 -6.95 2.88 19.09
CA ASN A 4 -7.73 2.13 20.08
C ASN A 4 -9.22 2.54 20.19
N ASP A 5 -9.79 3.16 19.16
CA ASP A 5 -11.24 3.36 19.02
C ASP A 5 -11.85 2.21 18.18
N PRO A 6 -12.42 1.17 18.81
CA PRO A 6 -13.04 0.06 18.08
C PRO A 6 -14.29 0.50 17.32
N VAL A 7 -15.00 1.52 17.80
CA VAL A 7 -16.20 2.06 17.12
C VAL A 7 -15.79 2.79 15.86
N GLY A 8 -14.76 3.62 15.93
CA GLY A 8 -14.15 4.29 14.78
C GLY A 8 -13.63 3.29 13.73
N ALA A 9 -12.95 2.22 14.17
CA ALA A 9 -12.50 1.15 13.26
C ALA A 9 -13.67 0.47 12.54
N TYR A 10 -14.76 0.19 13.28
CA TYR A 10 -15.95 -0.43 12.72
C TYR A 10 -16.62 0.47 11.67
N TYR A 11 -16.89 1.73 11.99
CA TYR A 11 -17.51 2.66 11.04
C TYR A 11 -16.63 2.98 9.85
N PHE A 12 -15.31 3.06 10.04
CA PHE A 12 -14.37 3.16 8.93
C PHE A 12 -14.51 1.95 7.98
N SER A 13 -14.55 0.73 8.54
CA SER A 13 -14.72 -0.50 7.74
C SER A 13 -16.06 -0.53 7.00
N LEU A 14 -17.16 -0.08 7.62
CA LEU A 14 -18.44 0.10 6.93
C LEU A 14 -18.35 1.12 5.79
N GLY A 15 -17.62 2.22 6.01
CA GLY A 15 -17.34 3.23 4.98
C GLY A 15 -16.60 2.63 3.78
N ILE A 16 -15.54 1.86 4.02
CA ILE A 16 -14.80 1.15 2.96
C ILE A 16 -15.73 0.21 2.18
N ASN A 17 -16.58 -0.57 2.85
CA ASN A 17 -17.52 -1.46 2.18
C ASN A 17 -18.53 -0.69 1.30
N SER A 18 -18.95 0.50 1.73
CA SER A 18 -19.81 1.37 0.92
C SER A 18 -19.09 1.88 -0.33
N VAL A 19 -17.82 2.30 -0.19
CA VAL A 19 -16.97 2.74 -1.30
C VAL A 19 -16.74 1.60 -2.29
N VAL A 20 -16.44 0.38 -1.83
CA VAL A 20 -16.31 -0.81 -2.68
C VAL A 20 -17.56 -1.00 -3.53
N LYS A 21 -18.76 -0.97 -2.93
CA LYS A 21 -20.04 -1.09 -3.67
C LYS A 21 -20.20 0.02 -4.71
N GLN A 22 -19.79 1.25 -4.39
CA GLN A 22 -19.84 2.36 -5.32
C GLN A 22 -18.90 2.16 -6.51
N VAL A 23 -17.65 1.77 -6.28
CA VAL A 23 -16.68 1.51 -7.35
C VAL A 23 -17.14 0.34 -8.22
N GLN A 24 -17.66 -0.74 -7.63
CA GLN A 24 -18.24 -1.86 -8.38
C GLN A 24 -19.39 -1.43 -9.29
N ARG A 25 -20.23 -0.48 -8.86
CA ARG A 25 -21.28 0.10 -9.71
C ARG A 25 -20.69 0.88 -10.88
N LEU A 26 -19.64 1.67 -10.66
CA LEU A 26 -18.96 2.43 -11.72
C LEU A 26 -18.26 1.50 -12.71
N ARG A 27 -17.59 0.45 -12.22
CA ARG A 27 -17.00 -0.62 -13.04
C ARG A 27 -18.02 -1.22 -14.00
N ARG A 28 -19.17 -1.68 -13.49
CA ARG A 28 -20.25 -2.23 -14.33
C ARG A 28 -20.79 -1.22 -15.33
N GLY A 29 -20.87 0.06 -14.95
CA GLY A 29 -21.26 1.14 -15.86
C GLY A 29 -20.28 1.28 -17.02
N LEU A 30 -18.99 1.28 -16.74
CA LEU A 30 -17.94 1.39 -17.76
C LEU A 30 -17.86 0.15 -18.66
N GLU A 31 -18.03 -1.05 -18.10
CA GLU A 31 -18.11 -2.31 -18.87
C GLU A 31 -19.32 -2.33 -19.81
N ARG A 32 -20.46 -1.75 -19.37
CA ARG A 32 -21.70 -1.69 -20.17
C ARG A 32 -21.68 -0.62 -21.26
N TYR A 33 -20.97 0.49 -21.02
CA TYR A 33 -20.91 1.65 -21.91
C TYR A 33 -19.44 2.08 -22.15
N PRO A 34 -18.61 1.23 -22.78
CA PRO A 34 -17.19 1.52 -22.97
C PRO A 34 -16.93 2.68 -23.94
N ASP A 35 -17.89 2.98 -24.80
CA ASP A 35 -17.88 4.10 -25.76
C ASP A 35 -17.85 5.47 -25.06
N ILE A 36 -18.25 5.56 -23.79
CA ILE A 36 -18.12 6.78 -22.98
C ILE A 36 -16.67 7.29 -22.91
N LEU A 37 -15.68 6.39 -23.01
CA LEU A 37 -14.27 6.76 -23.05
C LEU A 37 -13.94 7.54 -24.31
N THR A 38 -14.51 7.18 -25.46
CA THR A 38 -14.26 7.90 -26.71
C THR A 38 -14.71 9.35 -26.63
N SER A 39 -15.79 9.64 -25.89
CA SER A 39 -16.31 10.99 -25.72
C SER A 39 -15.61 11.79 -24.60
N HIS A 40 -15.28 11.14 -23.48
CA HIS A 40 -14.85 11.84 -22.27
C HIS A 40 -13.39 11.59 -21.85
N LEU A 41 -12.78 10.51 -22.31
CA LEU A 41 -11.37 10.19 -22.05
C LEU A 41 -10.74 9.41 -23.22
N PRO A 42 -10.55 10.04 -24.40
CA PRO A 42 -10.10 9.32 -25.60
C PRO A 42 -8.76 8.59 -25.42
N ALA A 43 -7.86 9.15 -24.60
CA ALA A 43 -6.56 8.54 -24.28
C ALA A 43 -6.67 7.21 -23.50
N GLY A 44 -7.83 6.94 -22.90
CA GLY A 44 -8.11 5.71 -22.16
C GLY A 44 -8.61 4.56 -23.04
N VAL A 45 -8.97 4.81 -24.30
CA VAL A 45 -9.51 3.77 -25.19
C VAL A 45 -8.46 2.69 -25.43
N GLY A 46 -8.86 1.42 -25.24
CA GLY A 46 -7.99 0.25 -25.39
C GLY A 46 -6.99 0.03 -24.26
N LYS A 47 -6.96 0.87 -23.23
CA LYS A 47 -6.11 0.70 -22.06
C LYS A 47 -6.73 -0.28 -21.05
N LYS A 48 -5.89 -0.96 -20.28
CA LYS A 48 -6.34 -1.76 -19.14
C LYS A 48 -6.92 -0.83 -18.08
N VAL A 49 -8.19 -1.04 -17.73
CA VAL A 49 -8.85 -0.31 -16.64
C VAL A 49 -8.38 -0.90 -15.31
N VAL A 50 -7.89 -0.03 -14.43
CA VAL A 50 -7.48 -0.39 -13.07
C VAL A 50 -8.32 0.43 -12.09
N HIS A 51 -9.05 -0.25 -11.21
CA HIS A 51 -9.87 0.42 -10.21
C HIS A 51 -9.06 0.64 -8.95
N CYS A 52 -8.93 1.89 -8.54
CA CYS A 52 -8.20 2.26 -7.34
C CYS A 52 -8.96 3.37 -6.60
N VAL A 53 -9.06 3.25 -5.28
CA VAL A 53 -9.55 4.30 -4.39
C VAL A 53 -8.35 5.04 -3.84
N VAL A 54 -8.33 6.36 -4.00
CA VAL A 54 -7.32 7.24 -3.43
C VAL A 54 -7.91 7.89 -2.18
N ASN A 55 -7.33 7.61 -1.03
CA ASN A 55 -7.74 8.18 0.24
C ASN A 55 -6.90 9.42 0.60
N SER A 56 -7.50 10.43 1.22
CA SER A 56 -6.74 11.61 1.67
C SER A 56 -5.94 11.35 2.96
N LEU A 57 -6.28 10.28 3.69
CA LEU A 57 -5.54 9.85 4.89
C LEU A 57 -4.80 8.53 4.61
N PRO A 58 -3.70 8.24 5.34
CA PRO A 58 -2.93 7.02 5.15
C PRO A 58 -3.81 5.77 5.21
N TYR A 59 -3.94 5.08 4.08
CA TYR A 59 -4.72 3.87 3.94
C TYR A 59 -4.36 3.13 2.66
N ALA A 60 -4.07 1.84 2.80
CA ALA A 60 -3.86 0.94 1.68
C ALA A 60 -4.24 -0.47 2.12
N VAL A 61 -4.54 -1.34 1.14
CA VAL A 61 -4.92 -2.74 1.39
C VAL A 61 -4.07 -3.61 0.49
N ILE A 62 -3.25 -4.49 1.09
CA ILE A 62 -2.47 -5.49 0.35
C ILE A 62 -3.45 -6.38 -0.44
N GLY A 63 -3.23 -6.52 -1.74
CA GLY A 63 -4.08 -7.27 -2.67
C GLY A 63 -5.42 -6.60 -3.04
N GLY A 64 -5.78 -5.48 -2.41
CA GLY A 64 -7.06 -4.82 -2.61
C GLY A 64 -8.27 -5.60 -2.08
N ILE A 65 -9.48 -5.14 -2.44
CA ILE A 65 -10.76 -5.76 -2.08
C ILE A 65 -11.60 -5.91 -3.35
N ASP A 66 -12.07 -7.11 -3.67
CA ASP A 66 -12.87 -7.41 -4.87
C ASP A 66 -12.27 -6.89 -6.18
N GLY A 67 -10.93 -6.94 -6.30
CA GLY A 67 -10.19 -6.42 -7.46
C GLY A 67 -10.12 -4.90 -7.55
N ILE A 68 -10.40 -4.19 -6.45
CA ILE A 68 -10.25 -2.74 -6.30
C ILE A 68 -9.07 -2.47 -5.37
N TYR A 69 -8.10 -1.72 -5.85
CA TYR A 69 -6.94 -1.32 -5.07
C TYR A 69 -7.23 -0.11 -4.18
N PHE A 70 -6.42 0.06 -3.15
CA PHE A 70 -6.49 1.18 -2.23
C PHE A 70 -5.11 1.77 -2.03
N THR A 71 -5.02 3.08 -2.20
CA THR A 71 -3.83 3.87 -1.92
C THR A 71 -4.24 5.17 -1.26
N ASP A 72 -3.27 5.90 -0.76
CA ASP A 72 -3.47 7.26 -0.29
C ASP A 72 -2.75 8.28 -1.16
N GLU A 73 -3.19 9.53 -1.07
CA GLU A 73 -2.64 10.65 -1.84
C GLU A 73 -1.13 10.77 -1.64
N SER A 74 -0.64 10.61 -0.41
CA SER A 74 0.78 10.74 -0.10
C SER A 74 1.62 9.64 -0.75
N SER A 75 1.12 8.41 -0.75
CA SER A 75 1.77 7.29 -1.43
C SER A 75 1.76 7.48 -2.94
N LEU A 76 0.66 7.95 -3.52
CA LEU A 76 0.55 8.15 -4.96
C LEU A 76 1.44 9.31 -5.45
N MET A 77 1.43 10.43 -4.73
CA MET A 77 2.30 11.57 -5.02
C MET A 77 3.78 11.19 -4.90
N ARG A 78 4.15 10.45 -3.85
CA ARG A 78 5.50 9.93 -3.69
C ARG A 78 5.89 9.03 -4.86
N PHE A 79 4.99 8.13 -5.27
CA PHE A 79 5.24 7.21 -6.38
C PHE A 79 5.60 7.94 -7.67
N PHE A 80 5.08 9.14 -7.96
CA PHE A 80 5.47 9.87 -9.17
C PHE A 80 6.66 10.82 -8.97
N ALA A 81 7.01 11.14 -7.73
CA ALA A 81 8.05 12.10 -7.41
C ALA A 81 9.43 11.44 -7.18
N GLN A 82 9.49 10.28 -6.55
CA GLN A 82 10.74 9.68 -6.11
C GLN A 82 10.63 8.15 -6.01
N SER A 83 11.57 7.44 -6.65
CA SER A 83 11.61 5.98 -6.62
C SER A 83 12.17 5.44 -5.30
N GLU A 84 13.19 6.09 -4.75
CA GLU A 84 13.96 5.62 -3.62
C GLU A 84 13.15 5.65 -2.32
N ILE A 85 13.22 4.55 -1.57
CA ILE A 85 12.78 4.47 -0.17
C ILE A 85 14.02 4.25 0.68
N GLY A 86 14.17 5.04 1.75
CA GLY A 86 15.33 4.98 2.61
C GLY A 86 15.44 6.18 3.53
N GLU A 87 16.50 6.16 4.34
CA GLU A 87 16.84 7.28 5.21
C GLU A 87 17.35 8.46 4.39
N ARG A 88 16.98 9.67 4.84
CA ARG A 88 17.56 10.91 4.31
C ARG A 88 18.62 11.40 5.28
N LYS A 89 19.78 11.77 4.75
CA LYS A 89 20.87 12.33 5.56
C LYS A 89 20.60 13.80 5.81
N PHE A 90 20.77 14.23 7.06
CA PHE A 90 20.71 15.66 7.40
C PHE A 90 22.11 16.26 7.33
N HIS A 91 22.25 17.32 6.55
CA HIS A 91 23.46 18.12 6.44
C HIS A 91 23.21 19.49 7.09
N GLN A 92 24.06 19.89 8.05
CA GLN A 92 23.86 21.14 8.80
C GLN A 92 23.80 22.39 7.91
N SER A 93 24.50 22.40 6.77
CA SER A 93 24.55 23.53 5.83
C SER A 93 23.52 23.46 4.69
N GLU A 94 23.02 22.27 4.36
CA GLU A 94 22.21 22.02 3.15
C GLU A 94 20.81 21.46 3.46
N GLY A 95 20.52 21.17 4.72
CA GLY A 95 19.24 20.62 5.17
C GLY A 95 19.11 19.11 4.91
N ILE A 96 17.89 18.67 4.61
CA ILE A 96 17.61 17.25 4.36
C ILE A 96 18.06 16.91 2.93
N GLY A 97 19.11 16.09 2.81
CA GLY A 97 19.63 15.61 1.55
C GLY A 97 18.78 14.52 0.90
N GLU A 98 19.16 14.17 -0.33
CA GLU A 98 18.55 13.07 -1.08
C GLU A 98 18.85 11.69 -0.45
N ILE A 99 18.08 10.69 -0.89
CA ILE A 99 18.31 9.31 -0.48
C ILE A 99 19.47 8.74 -1.31
N ASP A 100 20.48 8.20 -0.63
CA ASP A 100 21.57 7.51 -1.30
C ASP A 100 21.07 6.18 -1.89
N VAL A 101 21.04 6.12 -3.23
CA VAL A 101 20.61 5.00 -4.07
C VAL A 101 21.24 3.67 -3.64
N ARG A 102 22.52 3.67 -3.20
CA ARG A 102 23.21 2.44 -2.76
C ARG A 102 22.63 1.91 -1.45
N THR A 103 22.14 2.82 -0.62
CA THR A 103 21.57 2.51 0.70
C THR A 103 20.04 2.49 0.72
N ALA A 104 19.39 2.76 -0.42
CA ALA A 104 17.94 2.66 -0.56
C ALA A 104 17.46 1.25 -0.20
N VAL A 105 16.53 1.17 0.74
CA VAL A 105 15.95 -0.09 1.24
C VAL A 105 14.94 -0.69 0.26
N ALA A 106 14.41 0.14 -0.64
CA ALA A 106 13.61 -0.30 -1.78
C ALA A 106 13.56 0.78 -2.87
N PHE A 107 13.18 0.39 -4.08
CA PHE A 107 12.78 1.30 -5.15
C PHE A 107 11.35 1.02 -5.58
N LEU A 108 10.56 2.07 -5.80
CA LEU A 108 9.19 1.96 -6.28
C LEU A 108 9.12 1.62 -7.78
N TRP A 109 10.12 2.03 -8.56
CA TRP A 109 10.21 1.79 -10.00
C TRP A 109 11.35 0.86 -10.32
N ASP A 110 11.23 0.00 -11.32
CA ASP A 110 12.35 -0.82 -11.80
C ASP A 110 13.29 -0.05 -12.73
N GLY A 111 12.75 0.88 -13.52
CA GLY A 111 13.50 1.70 -14.46
C GLY A 111 13.91 3.08 -13.92
N SER A 112 14.36 3.94 -14.84
CA SER A 112 14.66 5.35 -14.58
C SER A 112 13.41 6.24 -14.47
N SER A 113 12.24 5.70 -14.79
CA SER A 113 10.93 6.36 -14.73
C SER A 113 9.84 5.36 -14.34
N PRO A 114 8.70 5.82 -13.77
CA PRO A 114 7.61 4.93 -13.38
C PRO A 114 6.99 4.22 -14.59
N SER A 115 6.79 2.91 -14.48
CA SER A 115 5.99 2.12 -15.41
C SER A 115 4.59 1.80 -14.87
N PRO A 116 3.62 1.43 -15.73
CA PRO A 116 2.33 0.89 -15.29
C PRO A 116 2.47 -0.35 -14.40
N GLU A 117 3.47 -1.21 -14.67
CA GLU A 117 3.76 -2.42 -13.91
C GLU A 117 4.25 -2.08 -12.50
N ASP A 118 5.11 -1.06 -12.37
CA ASP A 118 5.56 -0.53 -11.08
C ASP A 118 4.39 -0.01 -10.24
N LEU A 119 3.48 0.73 -10.87
CA LEU A 119 2.32 1.29 -10.19
C LEU A 119 1.36 0.19 -9.74
N LEU A 120 1.16 -0.83 -10.58
CA LEU A 120 0.36 -2.00 -10.23
C LEU A 120 0.97 -2.79 -9.07
N ARG A 121 2.30 -2.99 -9.08
CA ARG A 121 3.01 -3.61 -7.94
C ARG A 121 2.82 -2.79 -6.67
N GLN A 122 2.93 -1.47 -6.73
CA GLN A 122 2.68 -0.60 -5.57
C GLN A 122 1.22 -0.65 -5.08
N PHE A 123 0.25 -0.87 -5.96
CA PHE A 123 -1.15 -1.04 -5.56
C PHE A 123 -1.45 -2.42 -4.96
N GLU A 124 -0.84 -3.47 -5.50
CA GLU A 124 -1.01 -4.83 -5.02
C GLU A 124 -0.23 -5.09 -3.72
N GLN A 125 0.98 -4.53 -3.63
CA GLN A 125 1.89 -4.65 -2.49
C GLN A 125 2.30 -3.25 -1.99
N PRO A 126 1.40 -2.47 -1.37
CA PRO A 126 1.74 -1.12 -0.90
C PRO A 126 2.92 -1.16 0.06
N ILE A 127 4.04 -0.55 -0.34
CA ILE A 127 5.31 -0.73 0.38
C ILE A 127 5.24 -0.38 1.87
N GLN A 128 4.46 0.63 2.23
CA GLN A 128 4.26 1.05 3.62
C GLN A 128 3.50 -0.02 4.43
N ALA A 129 2.50 -0.66 3.82
CA ALA A 129 1.76 -1.75 4.45
C ALA A 129 2.63 -3.00 4.61
N ILE A 130 3.46 -3.31 3.61
CA ILE A 130 4.42 -4.42 3.67
C ILE A 130 5.40 -4.23 4.82
N ILE A 131 5.99 -3.05 4.94
CA ILE A 131 6.90 -2.72 6.04
C ILE A 131 6.18 -2.83 7.38
N ALA A 132 4.97 -2.28 7.51
CA ALA A 132 4.21 -2.33 8.75
C ALA A 132 3.86 -3.77 9.18
N VAL A 133 3.39 -4.61 8.25
CA VAL A 133 3.02 -6.00 8.54
C VAL A 133 4.25 -6.84 8.88
N ALA A 134 5.34 -6.71 8.12
CA ALA A 134 6.56 -7.47 8.36
C ALA A 134 7.20 -7.20 9.74
N HIS A 135 6.94 -6.02 10.30
CA HIS A 135 7.44 -5.62 11.63
C HIS A 135 6.32 -5.56 12.67
N THR A 136 5.25 -6.34 12.48
CA THR A 136 4.19 -6.53 13.47
C THR A 136 4.05 -8.01 13.80
N SER A 137 4.25 -8.36 15.07
CA SER A 137 4.00 -9.71 15.57
C SER A 137 2.55 -9.90 16.02
N LEU A 138 1.98 -11.05 15.73
CA LEU A 138 0.67 -11.48 16.20
C LEU A 138 0.84 -12.43 17.39
N ASN A 139 0.36 -12.03 18.56
CA ASN A 139 0.43 -12.79 19.80
C ASN A 139 -0.99 -13.22 20.20
N PRO A 140 -1.47 -14.38 19.74
CA PRO A 140 -2.78 -14.90 20.12
C PRO A 140 -2.77 -15.40 21.57
N THR A 141 -3.87 -15.18 22.28
CA THR A 141 -4.13 -15.69 23.63
C THR A 141 -5.57 -16.16 23.70
N THR A 142 -5.81 -17.30 24.34
CA THR A 142 -7.17 -17.82 24.55
C THR A 142 -7.59 -17.61 25.99
N LEU A 143 -8.73 -16.97 26.21
CA LEU A 143 -9.33 -16.80 27.53
C LEU A 143 -10.53 -17.74 27.65
N PRO A 144 -10.55 -18.68 28.61
CA PRO A 144 -11.74 -19.50 28.83
C PRO A 144 -12.89 -18.60 29.31
N ILE A 145 -14.08 -18.74 28.72
CA ILE A 145 -15.28 -18.02 29.17
C ILE A 145 -16.18 -18.97 29.97
N GLU A 146 -16.44 -20.15 29.43
CA GLU A 146 -17.27 -21.20 30.04
C GLU A 146 -16.93 -22.56 29.45
N GLU A 147 -17.58 -23.62 29.94
CA GLU A 147 -17.34 -24.97 29.46
C GLU A 147 -17.63 -25.09 27.95
N GLY A 148 -16.60 -25.44 27.18
CA GLY A 148 -16.67 -25.55 25.72
C GLY A 148 -16.62 -24.23 24.94
N ARG A 149 -16.45 -23.05 25.58
CA ARG A 149 -16.29 -21.76 24.88
C ARG A 149 -15.05 -20.99 25.36
N ALA A 150 -14.27 -20.51 24.40
CA ALA A 150 -13.11 -19.66 24.64
C ALA A 150 -13.18 -18.39 23.77
N CYS A 151 -12.65 -17.29 24.29
CA CYS A 151 -12.41 -16.06 23.55
C CYS A 151 -10.98 -16.07 23.01
N GLY A 152 -10.82 -15.85 21.70
CA GLY A 152 -9.52 -15.56 21.11
C GLY A 152 -9.23 -14.07 21.20
N VAL A 153 -8.16 -13.71 21.91
CA VAL A 153 -7.63 -12.35 21.96
C VAL A 153 -6.34 -12.32 21.15
N PHE A 154 -6.19 -11.31 20.30
CA PHE A 154 -5.02 -11.15 19.45
C PHE A 154 -4.34 -9.83 19.79
N TYR A 155 -3.10 -9.89 20.26
CA TYR A 155 -2.28 -8.72 20.49
C TYR A 155 -1.35 -8.51 19.30
N PHE A 156 -1.32 -7.29 18.78
CA PHE A 156 -0.38 -6.88 17.74
C PHE A 156 0.73 -6.08 18.41
N THR A 157 1.96 -6.54 18.27
CA THR A 157 3.11 -5.89 18.92
C THR A 157 4.12 -5.48 17.85
N PRO A 158 4.49 -4.19 17.78
CA PRO A 158 5.58 -3.73 16.91
C PRO A 158 6.88 -4.47 17.23
N GLN A 159 7.64 -4.76 16.19
CA GLN A 159 8.98 -5.34 16.26
C GLN A 159 10.01 -4.30 15.84
N ASP A 160 11.27 -4.52 16.22
CA ASP A 160 12.37 -3.65 15.82
C ASP A 160 12.50 -3.61 14.30
N VAL A 161 12.67 -2.40 13.76
CA VAL A 161 12.80 -2.15 12.33
C VAL A 161 14.26 -1.83 12.03
N THR A 162 14.89 -2.62 11.16
CA THR A 162 16.25 -2.39 10.67
C THR A 162 16.25 -2.20 9.15
N PRO A 163 17.24 -1.51 8.56
CA PRO A 163 17.34 -1.41 7.11
C PRO A 163 17.40 -2.77 6.41
N THR A 164 18.03 -3.77 7.03
CA THR A 164 18.10 -5.14 6.51
C THR A 164 16.75 -5.83 6.50
N SER A 165 15.99 -5.73 7.60
CA SER A 165 14.66 -6.35 7.70
C SER A 165 13.64 -5.68 6.79
N ILE A 166 13.75 -4.37 6.56
CA ILE A 166 12.95 -3.68 5.53
C ILE A 166 13.28 -4.24 4.15
N ARG A 167 14.57 -4.32 3.77
CA ARG A 167 14.98 -4.84 2.46
C ARG A 167 14.48 -6.26 2.22
N GLU A 168 14.54 -7.11 3.24
CA GLU A 168 14.04 -8.47 3.13
C GLU A 168 12.53 -8.50 2.86
N ALA A 169 11.75 -7.75 3.64
CA ALA A 169 10.31 -7.66 3.47
C ALA A 169 9.91 -7.09 2.10
N THR A 170 10.56 -6.01 1.67
CA THR A 170 10.26 -5.38 0.37
C THR A 170 10.70 -6.25 -0.79
N ARG A 171 11.81 -6.99 -0.68
CA ARG A 171 12.23 -7.96 -1.69
C ARG A 171 11.24 -9.11 -1.85
N GLN A 172 10.71 -9.64 -0.74
CA GLN A 172 9.66 -10.66 -0.79
C GLN A 172 8.39 -10.16 -1.48
N ALA A 173 8.10 -8.86 -1.36
CA ALA A 173 7.00 -8.18 -2.06
C ALA A 173 7.34 -7.76 -3.51
N GLY A 174 8.50 -8.15 -4.04
CA GLY A 174 8.89 -7.93 -5.43
C GLY A 174 9.54 -6.57 -5.72
N PHE A 175 9.95 -5.82 -4.69
CA PHE A 175 10.71 -4.58 -4.86
C PHE A 175 12.22 -4.85 -4.88
N ARG A 176 12.93 -4.15 -5.76
CA ARG A 176 14.40 -4.13 -5.78
C ARG A 176 14.96 -3.23 -4.68
N SER A 177 16.21 -3.46 -4.28
CA SER A 177 16.91 -2.69 -3.25
C SER A 177 18.32 -2.27 -3.71
N GLY A 178 18.89 -1.22 -3.10
CA GLY A 178 20.19 -0.65 -3.53
C GLY A 178 21.41 -1.56 -3.39
N LEU A 179 21.27 -2.71 -2.70
CA LEU A 179 22.33 -3.69 -2.50
C LEU A 179 22.16 -4.94 -3.39
N ASP A 180 21.12 -4.98 -4.23
CA ASP A 180 20.97 -6.08 -5.18
C ASP A 180 22.01 -5.95 -6.30
N PRO A 181 22.59 -7.05 -6.82
CA PRO A 181 23.53 -6.99 -7.94
C PRO A 181 22.86 -6.27 -9.11
N GLN A 182 23.49 -5.22 -9.64
CA GLN A 182 23.00 -4.54 -10.83
C GLN A 182 22.91 -5.56 -11.98
N GLN A 183 21.69 -5.77 -12.49
CA GLN A 183 21.47 -6.45 -13.77
C GLN A 183 21.76 -5.50 -14.94
#